data_AF-A0A6B3GW76-F1
#
_entry.id   AF-A0A6B3GW76-F1
#
_cell.length_a   1.000
_cell.length_b   1.000
_cell.length_c   1.000
_cell.angle_alpha   90.00
_cell.angle_beta   90.00
_cell.angle_gamma   90.00
#
_symmetry.space_group_name_H-M   'P 1'
#
loop_
_entity.id
_entity.type
_entity.pdbx_description
1 polymer ?
#
loop_
_entity_poly.entity_id
_entity_poly.type
_entity_poly.pdbx_seq_one_letter_code
_entity_poly.pdbx_strand_id
1 'polypeptide(L)'
;IPPGTDMSGGYVWVAGETNALRTVRRYLRKELGLPATRFKVVGYWIPDADSWNERYEALPDAVRAELMALWDDPVDDEEDLTIRYEARLSDLGL
;
A
#
# COMPACT_ATOMS: atom_id res chain seq x y z
N ILE A 1 -0.51 12.29 13.70
CA ILE A 1 -0.49 13.74 13.36
C ILE A 1 -0.90 14.49 14.62
N PRO A 2 -0.18 15.53 15.06
CA PRO A 2 -0.54 16.28 16.26
C PRO A 2 -2.00 16.77 16.21
N PRO A 3 -2.74 16.73 17.32
CA PRO A 3 -4.09 17.29 17.37
C PRO A 3 -4.09 18.77 16.97
N GLY A 4 -5.05 19.18 16.13
CA GLY A 4 -5.20 20.57 15.68
C GLY A 4 -4.32 20.99 14.50
N THR A 5 -3.56 20.07 13.88
CA THR A 5 -2.85 20.38 12.62
C THR A 5 -3.86 20.68 11.50
N ASP A 6 -3.78 21.88 10.91
CA ASP A 6 -4.50 22.22 9.69
C ASP A 6 -3.85 21.50 8.49
N MET A 7 -4.58 20.52 7.94
CA MET A 7 -4.12 19.72 6.81
C MET A 7 -4.48 20.36 5.46
N SER A 8 -5.23 21.45 5.43
CA SER A 8 -5.70 22.08 4.17
C SER A 8 -4.55 22.57 3.28
N GLY A 9 -3.39 22.87 3.86
CA GLY A 9 -2.14 23.22 3.16
C GLY A 9 -1.03 22.15 3.22
N GLY A 10 -1.22 21.07 3.96
CA GLY A 10 -0.18 20.08 4.24
C GLY A 10 0.02 19.04 3.13
N TYR A 11 1.21 18.45 3.10
CA TYR A 11 1.52 17.25 2.34
C TYR A 11 2.25 16.25 3.25
N VAL A 12 1.80 14.99 3.27
CA VAL A 12 2.42 13.94 4.09
C VAL A 12 3.31 13.08 3.22
N TRP A 13 4.62 13.11 3.45
CA TRP A 13 5.54 12.17 2.82
C TRP A 13 6.09 11.22 3.89
N VAL A 14 6.02 9.91 3.63
CA VAL A 14 6.50 8.89 4.55
C VAL A 14 7.16 7.75 3.78
N ALA A 15 8.34 7.36 4.26
CA ALA A 15 9.07 6.20 3.78
C ALA A 15 9.64 5.39 4.94
N GLY A 16 9.74 4.07 4.77
CA GLY A 16 10.05 3.16 5.87
C GLY A 16 9.78 1.70 5.51
N GLU A 17 9.50 0.90 6.52
CA GLU A 17 9.26 -0.55 6.35
C GLU A 17 7.94 -0.83 5.63
N THR A 18 7.97 -1.63 4.56
CA THR A 18 6.85 -1.82 3.64
C THR A 18 5.57 -2.28 4.32
N ASN A 19 5.60 -3.26 5.22
CA ASN A 19 4.38 -3.81 5.81
C ASN A 19 3.77 -2.85 6.84
N ALA A 20 4.60 -2.18 7.64
CA ALA A 20 4.14 -1.10 8.51
C ALA A 20 3.46 0.02 7.70
N LEU A 21 4.01 0.36 6.54
CA LEU A 21 3.49 1.43 5.70
C LEU A 21 2.16 1.13 5.00
N ARG A 22 1.78 -0.14 4.82
CA ARG A 22 0.42 -0.50 4.36
C ARG A 22 -0.65 0.05 5.29
N THR A 23 -0.40 -0.03 6.61
CA THR A 23 -1.30 0.54 7.63
C THR A 23 -1.34 2.06 7.57
N VAL A 24 -0.19 2.71 7.34
CA VAL A 24 -0.13 4.17 7.21
C VAL A 24 -0.90 4.64 5.97
N ARG A 25 -0.72 3.99 4.81
CA ARG A 25 -1.46 4.31 3.57
C ARG A 25 -2.97 4.22 3.80
N ARG A 26 -3.44 3.10 4.36
CA ARG A 26 -4.86 2.89 4.67
C ARG A 26 -5.39 3.96 5.63
N TYR A 27 -4.64 4.29 6.69
CA TYR A 27 -5.05 5.32 7.64
C TYR A 27 -5.20 6.70 6.98
N LEU A 28 -4.20 7.14 6.20
CA LEU A 28 -4.24 8.43 5.51
C LEU A 28 -5.39 8.50 4.50
N ARG A 29 -5.63 7.43 3.74
CA ARG A 29 -6.61 7.39 2.66
C ARG A 29 -8.04 7.12 3.15
N LYS A 30 -8.25 6.09 3.98
CA LYS A 30 -9.58 5.59 4.36
C LYS A 30 -10.11 6.20 5.66
N GLU A 31 -9.25 6.47 6.63
CA GLU A 31 -9.68 7.02 7.93
C GLU A 31 -9.63 8.55 7.95
N LEU A 32 -8.56 9.15 7.43
CA LEU A 32 -8.43 10.61 7.33
C LEU A 32 -9.00 11.20 6.04
N GLY A 33 -9.36 10.37 5.07
CA GLY A 33 -10.00 10.81 3.82
C GLY A 33 -9.11 11.71 2.95
N LEU A 34 -7.78 11.64 3.10
CA LEU A 34 -6.89 12.49 2.31
C LEU A 34 -6.95 12.09 0.83
N PRO A 35 -7.03 13.05 -0.10
CA PRO A 35 -6.90 12.76 -1.52
C PRO A 35 -5.45 12.33 -1.84
N ALA A 36 -5.27 11.50 -2.86
CA ALA A 36 -3.95 10.99 -3.28
C ALA A 36 -2.92 12.10 -3.56
N THR A 37 -3.37 13.31 -3.93
CA THR A 37 -2.52 14.49 -4.14
C THR A 37 -1.93 15.10 -2.87
N ARG A 38 -2.32 14.60 -1.69
CA ARG A 38 -1.93 15.15 -0.38
C ARG A 38 -1.00 14.25 0.43
N PHE A 39 -0.63 13.08 -0.10
CA PHE A 39 0.36 12.25 0.54
C PHE A 39 1.15 11.38 -0.44
N LYS A 40 2.29 10.85 0.02
CA LYS A 40 2.99 9.74 -0.61
C LYS A 40 3.49 8.79 0.47
N VAL A 41 3.22 7.51 0.28
CA VAL A 41 3.75 6.41 1.10
C VAL A 41 4.69 5.57 0.24
N VAL A 42 5.93 5.39 0.70
CA VAL A 42 6.99 4.65 -0.01
C VAL A 42 7.54 3.52 0.86
N GLY A 43 7.24 2.27 0.51
CA GLY A 43 7.94 1.11 1.08
C GLY A 43 9.41 1.16 0.68
N TYR A 44 10.29 1.46 1.62
CA TYR A 44 11.72 1.68 1.39
C TYR A 44 12.54 0.40 1.59
N TRP A 45 12.09 -0.45 2.50
CA TRP A 45 12.70 -1.75 2.79
C TRP A 45 11.65 -2.72 3.33
N ILE A 46 11.91 -4.02 3.22
CA ILE A 46 11.11 -5.06 3.86
C ILE A 46 12.04 -5.99 4.66
N PRO A 47 11.64 -6.45 5.86
CA PRO A 47 12.43 -7.43 6.60
C PRO A 47 12.55 -8.72 5.80
N ASP A 48 13.76 -9.30 5.78
CA ASP A 48 14.03 -10.60 5.14
C ASP A 48 13.52 -10.66 3.69
N ALA A 49 13.99 -9.71 2.87
CA ALA A 49 13.52 -9.51 1.50
C ALA A 49 13.66 -10.76 0.63
N ASP A 50 14.69 -11.58 0.84
CA ASP A 50 14.89 -12.84 0.12
C ASP A 50 13.76 -13.82 0.42
N SER A 51 13.47 -14.07 1.71
CA SER A 51 12.33 -14.91 2.12
C SER A 51 10.98 -14.37 1.64
N TRP A 52 10.82 -13.05 1.60
CA TRP A 52 9.61 -12.45 1.03
C TRP A 52 9.48 -12.73 -0.47
N ASN A 53 10.56 -12.52 -1.23
CA ASN A 53 10.61 -12.77 -2.67
C ASN A 53 10.36 -14.26 -2.98
N GLU A 54 11.00 -15.17 -2.24
CA GLU A 54 10.79 -16.62 -2.40
C GLU A 54 9.32 -16.99 -2.21
N ARG A 55 8.66 -16.44 -1.18
CA ARG A 55 7.23 -16.69 -0.94
C ARG A 55 6.34 -16.10 -2.02
N TYR A 56 6.67 -14.92 -2.53
CA TYR A 56 5.93 -14.29 -3.63
C TYR A 56 6.07 -15.10 -4.93
N GLU A 57 7.28 -15.52 -5.29
CA GLU A 57 7.56 -16.35 -6.47
C GLU A 57 6.93 -17.75 -6.35
N ALA A 58 6.83 -18.30 -5.13
CA ALA A 58 6.18 -19.58 -4.88
C ALA A 58 4.65 -19.54 -4.96
N LEU A 59 4.01 -18.36 -5.10
CA LEU A 59 2.57 -18.27 -5.30
C LEU A 59 2.14 -19.00 -6.58
N PRO A 60 0.92 -19.54 -6.66
CA PRO A 60 0.40 -20.06 -7.93
C PRO A 60 0.35 -18.97 -9.01
N ASP A 61 0.66 -19.32 -10.26
CA ASP A 61 0.63 -18.39 -11.41
C ASP A 61 -0.71 -17.65 -11.52
N ALA A 62 -1.82 -18.36 -11.25
CA ALA A 62 -3.16 -17.77 -11.26
C ALA A 62 -3.33 -16.65 -10.22
N VAL A 63 -2.69 -16.75 -9.05
CA VAL A 63 -2.74 -15.73 -8.00
C VAL A 63 -1.86 -14.53 -8.37
N ARG A 64 -0.67 -14.76 -8.93
CA ARG A 64 0.16 -13.65 -9.44
C ARG A 64 -0.54 -12.91 -10.59
N ALA A 65 -1.21 -13.64 -11.48
CA ALA A 65 -2.03 -13.06 -12.55
C ALA A 65 -3.23 -12.26 -11.99
N GLU A 66 -3.93 -12.77 -10.98
CA GLU A 66 -4.99 -12.04 -10.25
C GLU A 66 -4.47 -10.71 -9.69
N LEU A 67 -3.31 -10.73 -9.03
CA LEU A 67 -2.67 -9.55 -8.45
C LEU A 67 -2.27 -8.51 -9.51
N MET A 68 -1.74 -8.96 -10.65
CA MET A 68 -1.37 -8.07 -11.76
C MET A 68 -2.60 -7.48 -12.45
N ALA A 69 -3.66 -8.27 -12.63
CA ALA A 69 -4.89 -7.85 -13.29
C ALA A 69 -5.60 -6.69 -12.57
N LEU A 70 -5.31 -6.44 -11.28
CA LEU A 70 -5.79 -5.26 -10.57
C LEU A 70 -5.41 -3.95 -11.29
N TRP A 71 -4.28 -3.93 -12.01
CA TRP A 71 -3.75 -2.76 -12.70
C TRP A 71 -4.16 -2.64 -14.17
N ASP A 72 -4.68 -3.71 -14.77
CA ASP A 72 -5.00 -3.74 -16.21
C ASP A 72 -6.28 -2.96 -16.55
N ASP A 73 -7.26 -2.97 -15.64
CA ASP A 73 -8.50 -2.18 -15.74
C ASP A 73 -8.88 -1.60 -14.38
N PRO A 74 -8.26 -0.47 -13.97
CA PRO A 74 -8.43 0.07 -12.63
C PRO A 74 -9.82 0.68 -12.46
N VAL A 75 -10.65 0.02 -11.62
CA VAL A 75 -11.98 0.53 -11.22
C VAL A 75 -11.89 1.72 -10.26
N ASP A 76 -10.82 1.78 -9.45
CA ASP A 76 -10.57 2.81 -8.45
C ASP A 76 -9.31 3.63 -8.81
N ASP A 77 -9.08 4.74 -8.10
CA ASP A 77 -7.80 5.43 -8.19
C ASP A 77 -6.62 4.61 -7.63
N GLU A 78 -5.40 5.03 -8.00
CA GLU A 78 -4.15 4.32 -7.70
C GLU A 78 -3.96 3.99 -6.22
N GLU A 79 -4.37 4.88 -5.30
CA GLU A 79 -4.18 4.65 -3.86
C GLU A 79 -5.15 3.61 -3.33
N ASP A 80 -6.40 3.63 -3.79
CA ASP A 80 -7.39 2.62 -3.42
C ASP A 80 -7.08 1.25 -4.02
N LEU A 81 -6.55 1.23 -5.24
CA LEU A 81 -6.04 0.01 -5.88
C LEU A 81 -4.83 -0.55 -5.13
N THR A 82 -3.87 0.31 -4.76
CA THR A 82 -2.70 -0.09 -3.96
C THR A 82 -3.13 -0.69 -2.63
N ILE A 83 -4.13 -0.10 -1.95
CA ILE A 83 -4.68 -0.65 -0.71
C ILE A 83 -5.29 -2.04 -0.93
N ARG A 84 -6.03 -2.27 -2.04
CA ARG A 84 -6.58 -3.60 -2.37
C ARG A 84 -5.47 -4.61 -2.65
N TYR A 85 -4.46 -4.22 -3.42
CA TYR A 85 -3.28 -5.05 -3.71
C TYR A 85 -2.52 -5.42 -2.41
N GLU A 86 -2.21 -4.44 -1.57
CA GLU A 86 -1.52 -4.61 -0.29
C GLU A 86 -2.31 -5.49 0.69
N ALA A 87 -3.64 -5.36 0.72
CA ALA A 87 -4.52 -6.22 1.51
C ALA A 87 -4.48 -7.67 1.02
N ARG A 88 -4.54 -7.88 -0.30
CA ARG A 88 -4.46 -9.21 -0.90
C ARG A 88 -3.12 -9.90 -0.62
N LEU A 89 -2.01 -9.15 -0.66
CA LEU A 89 -0.71 -9.66 -0.23
C LEU A 89 -0.73 -10.10 1.24
N SER A 90 -1.31 -9.29 2.14
CA SER A 90 -1.43 -9.65 3.55
C SER A 90 -2.26 -10.91 3.79
N ASP A 91 -3.34 -11.12 3.04
CA ASP A 91 -4.14 -12.35 3.10
C ASP A 91 -3.34 -13.60 2.65
N LEU A 92 -2.33 -13.40 1.80
CA LEU A 92 -1.41 -14.44 1.34
C LEU A 92 -0.20 -14.64 2.28
N GLY A 93 -0.13 -13.90 3.39
CA GLY A 93 0.99 -13.95 4.33
C GLY A 93 2.23 -13.19 3.87
N LEU A 94 2.06 -12.23 2.94
CA LEU A 94 3.10 -11.35 2.39
C LEU A 94 2.94 -9.91 2.86
#